data_AF-A0A2U9PWV2-F1
#
_entry.id   AF-A0A2U9PWV2-F1
#
_cell.length_a   1.000
_cell.length_b   1.000
_cell.length_c   1.000
_cell.angle_alpha   90.00
_cell.angle_beta   90.00
_cell.angle_gamma   90.00
#
_symmetry.space_group_name_H-M   'P 1'
#
loop_
_entity.id
_entity.type
_entity.pdbx_description
1 polymer ?
#
loop_
_entity_poly.entity_id
_entity_poly.type
_entity_poly.pdbx_seq_one_letter_code
_entity_poly.pdbx_strand_id
1 'polypeptide(L)'
;MASDLRVDSGGLRAGAVSSELIAAELTVGHVGVGADSPTHAGVSAMDAAITAARARQSTRINAQAADMLAGALLFETADEDSAGGMAELM
;
A
#
# COMPACT_ATOMS: atom_id res chain seq x y z
N MET A 1 24.39 1.57 11.76
CA MET A 1 23.35 2.61 11.67
C MET A 1 22.99 3.01 13.07
N ALA A 2 23.55 4.12 13.53
CA ALA A 2 23.19 4.76 14.78
C ALA A 2 22.92 6.22 14.37
N SER A 3 21.65 6.49 14.07
CA SER A 3 21.13 7.77 13.61
C SER A 3 19.79 7.88 14.30
N ASP A 4 19.48 9.02 14.93
CA ASP A 4 18.27 9.30 15.71
C ASP A 4 17.12 8.30 15.48
N LEU A 5 16.71 7.59 16.54
CA LEU A 5 15.61 6.61 16.52
C LEU A 5 14.24 7.31 16.38
N ARG A 6 14.12 8.28 15.47
CA ARG A 6 12.91 9.03 15.21
C ARG A 6 12.26 8.51 13.93
N VAL A 7 10.98 8.22 14.01
CA VAL A 7 10.18 7.80 12.86
C VAL A 7 9.63 9.03 12.14
N ASP A 8 9.78 9.05 10.81
CA ASP A 8 9.20 10.07 9.95
C ASP A 8 7.74 9.72 9.63
N SER A 9 6.80 10.22 10.44
CA SER A 9 5.36 10.03 10.24
C SER A 9 4.85 10.66 8.94
N GLY A 10 5.48 11.76 8.48
CA GLY A 10 5.18 12.38 7.19
C GLY A 10 5.56 11.47 6.02
N GLY A 11 6.76 10.89 6.08
CA GLY A 11 7.24 9.89 5.12
C GLY A 11 6.34 8.65 5.07
N LEU A 12 5.86 8.17 6.23
CA LEU A 12 4.92 7.05 6.29
C LEU A 12 3.58 7.37 5.59
N ARG A 13 3.00 8.55 5.82
CA ARG A 13 1.76 8.96 5.13
C ARG A 13 1.97 9.10 3.62
N ALA A 14 3.07 9.72 3.20
CA ALA A 14 3.39 9.84 1.78
C ALA A 14 3.57 8.47 1.11
N GLY A 15 4.25 7.54 1.81
CA GLY A 15 4.41 6.16 1.38
C GLY A 15 3.09 5.40 1.27
N ALA A 16 2.16 5.61 2.20
CA ALA A 16 0.82 5.04 2.14
C ALA A 16 0.03 5.51 0.93
N VAL A 17 -0.05 6.83 0.71
CA VAL A 17 -0.76 7.40 -0.46
C VAL A 17 -0.16 6.90 -1.77
N SER A 18 1.17 6.88 -1.89
CA SER A 18 1.84 6.33 -3.07
C SER A 18 1.50 4.85 -3.29
N SER A 19 1.44 4.07 -2.21
CA SER A 19 1.09 2.65 -2.28
C SER A 19 -0.36 2.42 -2.69
N GLU A 20 -1.30 3.22 -2.20
CA GLU A 20 -2.71 3.18 -2.62
C GLU A 20 -2.87 3.46 -4.11
N LEU A 21 -2.13 4.44 -4.65
CA LEU A 21 -2.13 4.74 -6.09
C LEU A 21 -1.60 3.56 -6.91
N ILE A 22 -0.48 2.95 -6.50
CA ILE A 22 0.07 1.76 -7.18
C ILE A 22 -0.92 0.58 -7.10
N ALA A 23 -1.57 0.38 -5.95
CA ALA A 23 -2.57 -0.66 -5.77
C ALA A 23 -3.79 -0.45 -6.70
N ALA A 24 -4.23 0.79 -6.88
CA ALA A 24 -5.29 1.13 -7.81
C ALA A 24 -4.87 0.84 -9.26
N GLU A 25 -3.69 1.28 -9.69
CA GLU A 25 -3.15 1.05 -11.04
C GLU A 25 -3.04 -0.44 -11.39
N LEU A 26 -2.70 -1.29 -10.43
CA LEU A 26 -2.64 -2.74 -10.65
C LEU A 26 -3.97 -3.35 -11.07
N THR A 27 -5.09 -2.72 -10.69
CA THR A 27 -6.45 -3.19 -11.01
C THR A 27 -7.06 -2.52 -12.23
N VAL A 28 -6.40 -1.53 -12.82
CA VAL A 28 -6.85 -0.87 -14.03
C VAL A 28 -6.63 -1.78 -15.24
N GLY A 29 -7.73 -2.44 -15.65
CA GLY A 29 -8.08 -2.90 -17.00
C GLY A 29 -7.07 -3.73 -17.80
N HIS A 30 -7.34 -5.03 -17.95
CA HIS A 30 -6.89 -5.80 -19.10
C HIS A 30 -8.04 -5.95 -20.12
N VAL A 31 -7.78 -5.66 -21.39
CA VAL A 31 -8.76 -5.86 -22.47
C VAL A 31 -8.61 -7.29 -22.97
N GLY A 32 -9.53 -8.17 -22.58
CA GLY A 32 -9.54 -9.56 -23.01
C GLY A 32 -9.63 -9.68 -24.54
N VAL A 33 -8.84 -10.59 -25.11
CA VAL A 33 -8.84 -10.89 -26.56
C VAL A 33 -10.04 -11.77 -26.90
N GLY A 34 -10.88 -11.35 -27.86
CA GLY A 34 -12.07 -12.07 -28.31
C GLY A 34 -11.77 -13.53 -28.69
N ALA A 35 -12.71 -14.42 -28.38
CA ALA A 35 -12.51 -15.87 -28.39
C ALA A 35 -13.18 -16.54 -29.61
N ASP A 36 -12.42 -16.78 -30.67
CA ASP A 36 -12.91 -17.55 -31.84
C ASP A 36 -12.00 -18.74 -32.25
N SER A 37 -10.92 -19.05 -31.51
CA SER A 37 -10.04 -20.19 -31.83
C SER A 37 -9.53 -20.95 -30.57
N PRO A 38 -9.27 -22.27 -30.63
CA PRO A 38 -8.75 -23.07 -29.50
C PRO A 38 -7.44 -22.54 -28.90
N THR A 39 -6.62 -21.85 -29.68
CA THR A 39 -5.41 -21.15 -29.20
C THR A 39 -5.74 -20.03 -28.19
N HIS A 40 -6.98 -19.52 -28.19
CA HIS A 40 -7.44 -18.48 -27.27
C HIS A 40 -7.77 -19.02 -25.88
N ALA A 41 -7.99 -20.33 -25.70
CA ALA A 41 -8.29 -20.89 -24.38
C ALA A 41 -7.08 -20.77 -23.42
N GLY A 42 -5.88 -21.08 -23.91
CA GLY A 42 -4.65 -20.91 -23.12
C GLY A 42 -4.34 -19.44 -22.83
N VAL A 43 -4.52 -18.56 -23.82
CA VAL A 43 -4.35 -17.10 -23.65
C VAL A 43 -5.35 -16.54 -22.64
N SER A 44 -6.61 -16.96 -22.70
CA SER A 44 -7.65 -16.57 -21.74
C SER A 44 -7.34 -17.04 -20.33
N ALA A 45 -6.84 -18.28 -20.18
CA ALA A 45 -6.42 -18.79 -18.87
C ALA A 45 -5.24 -17.99 -18.29
N MET A 46 -4.27 -17.62 -19.12
CA MET A 46 -3.15 -16.76 -18.71
C MET A 46 -3.61 -15.36 -18.31
N ASP A 47 -4.51 -14.77 -19.08
CA ASP A 47 -5.08 -13.45 -18.76
C ASP A 47 -5.85 -13.47 -17.42
N ALA A 48 -6.68 -14.49 -17.21
CA ALA A 48 -7.37 -14.68 -15.94
C ALA A 48 -6.38 -14.85 -14.76
N ALA A 49 -5.29 -15.60 -14.96
CA ALA A 49 -4.25 -15.77 -13.95
C ALA A 49 -3.51 -14.45 -13.64
N ILE A 50 -3.18 -13.65 -14.66
CA ILE A 50 -2.55 -12.34 -14.50
C ILE A 50 -3.48 -11.39 -13.74
N THR A 51 -4.76 -11.36 -14.12
CA THR A 51 -5.78 -10.55 -13.45
C THR A 51 -5.91 -10.93 -11.97
N ALA A 52 -5.96 -12.23 -11.66
CA ALA A 52 -6.03 -12.72 -10.29
C ALA A 52 -4.75 -12.38 -9.48
N ALA A 53 -3.57 -12.47 -10.10
CA ALA A 53 -2.31 -12.11 -9.46
C ALA A 53 -2.24 -10.61 -9.13
N ARG A 54 -2.63 -9.75 -10.09
CA ARG A 54 -2.71 -8.29 -9.91
C ARG A 54 -3.67 -7.91 -8.79
N ALA A 55 -4.86 -8.52 -8.74
CA ALA A 55 -5.82 -8.29 -7.68
C ALA A 55 -5.25 -8.65 -6.30
N ARG A 56 -4.62 -9.83 -6.16
CA ARG A 56 -3.96 -10.24 -4.91
C ARG A 56 -2.84 -9.28 -4.51
N GLN A 57 -2.06 -8.79 -5.47
CA GLN A 57 -0.98 -7.85 -5.19
C GLN A 57 -1.50 -6.48 -4.76
N SER A 58 -2.54 -5.97 -5.41
CA SER A 58 -3.24 -4.75 -5.01
C SER A 58 -3.73 -4.83 -3.56
N THR A 59 -4.38 -5.93 -3.17
CA THR A 59 -4.82 -6.14 -1.77
C THR A 59 -3.66 -6.09 -0.77
N ARG A 60 -2.53 -6.74 -1.09
CA ARG A 60 -1.36 -6.74 -0.20
C ARG A 60 -0.75 -5.34 -0.04
N ILE A 61 -0.68 -4.57 -1.11
CA ILE A 61 -0.15 -3.20 -1.09
C ILE A 61 -1.08 -2.29 -0.28
N ASN A 62 -2.40 -2.41 -0.45
CA ASN A 62 -3.36 -1.66 0.37
C ASN A 62 -3.26 -1.99 1.85
N ALA A 63 -3.05 -3.26 2.22
CA ALA A 63 -2.82 -3.64 3.61
C ALA A 63 -1.56 -2.98 4.17
N GLN A 64 -0.46 -2.99 3.40
CA GLN A 64 0.77 -2.30 3.79
C GLN A 64 0.58 -0.78 3.92
N ALA A 65 -0.21 -0.15 3.04
CA ALA A 65 -0.54 1.26 3.12
C ALA A 65 -1.32 1.59 4.41
N ALA A 66 -2.29 0.76 4.77
CA ALA A 66 -3.03 0.89 6.02
C ALA A 66 -2.10 0.77 7.25
N ASP A 67 -1.16 -0.17 7.24
CA ASP A 67 -0.18 -0.33 8.31
C ASP A 67 0.74 0.91 8.45
N MET A 68 1.14 1.52 7.32
CA MET A 68 1.93 2.76 7.32
C MET A 68 1.14 3.94 7.90
N LEU A 69 -0.14 4.10 7.56
CA LEU A 69 -1.00 5.13 8.15
C LEU A 69 -1.20 4.91 9.65
N ALA A 70 -1.47 3.68 10.07
CA ALA A 70 -1.60 3.33 11.47
C ALA A 70 -0.31 3.64 12.25
N GLY A 71 0.85 3.27 11.71
CA GLY A 71 2.15 3.60 12.29
C GLY A 71 2.37 5.11 12.40
N ALA A 72 2.07 5.87 11.34
CA ALA A 72 2.22 7.32 11.35
C ALA A 72 1.40 8.00 12.46
N LEU A 73 0.14 7.56 12.64
CA LEU A 73 -0.74 8.07 13.70
C LEU A 73 -0.21 7.73 15.09
N LEU A 74 0.19 6.47 15.31
CA LEU A 74 0.71 6.04 16.62
C LEU A 74 1.95 6.82 17.02
N PHE A 75 2.88 7.08 16.09
CA PHE A 75 4.08 7.86 16.38
C PHE A 75 3.77 9.34 16.63
N GLU A 76 2.82 9.93 15.90
CA GLU A 76 2.43 11.33 16.14
C GLU A 76 1.76 11.49 17.52
N THR A 77 0.85 10.60 17.89
CA THR A 77 0.25 10.60 19.24
C THR A 77 1.31 10.42 20.33
N ALA A 78 2.27 9.50 20.14
CA ALA A 78 3.34 9.29 21.12
C ALA A 78 4.26 10.52 21.25
N ASP A 79 4.59 11.19 20.15
CA ASP A 79 5.38 12.44 20.15
C ASP A 79 4.61 13.57 20.86
N GLU A 80 3.30 13.70 20.61
CA GLU A 80 2.43 14.71 21.24
C GLU A 80 2.28 14.48 22.74
N ASP A 81 1.98 13.25 23.18
CA ASP A 81 1.85 12.88 24.59
C ASP A 81 3.15 13.14 25.36
N SER A 82 4.30 12.77 24.76
CA SER A 82 5.59 13.04 25.37
C SER A 82 5.87 14.54 25.46
N ALA A 83 5.54 15.32 24.42
CA ALA A 83 5.74 16.77 24.44
C ALA A 83 4.85 17.46 25.50
N GLY A 84 3.59 17.02 25.63
CA GLY A 84 2.67 17.50 26.66
C GLY A 84 3.18 17.21 28.07
N GLY A 85 3.63 15.98 28.33
CA GLY A 85 4.21 15.62 29.63
C GLY A 85 5.45 16.43 29.99
N MET A 86 6.30 16.77 29.01
CA MET A 86 7.46 17.64 29.25
C MET A 86 7.05 19.09 29.56
N ALA A 87 5.99 19.60 28.92
CA ALA A 87 5.48 20.94 29.20
C ALA A 87 4.85 21.06 30.60
N GLU A 88 4.24 19.99 31.13
CA GLU A 88 3.72 19.96 32.50
C GLU A 88 4.82 19.90 33.58
N LEU A 89 6.04 19.49 33.21
CA LEU A 89 7.19 19.40 34.12
C LEU A 89 8.02 20.69 34.21
N MET A 90 7.77 21.68 33.34
CA MET A 90 8.44 23.00 33.34
C MET A 90 7.59 24.08 34.03
#